data_AF-A0A6G1T1J5-F1
#
_entry.id   AF-A0A6G1T1J5-F1
#
_cell.length_a   1.000
_cell.length_b   1.000
_cell.length_c   1.000
_cell.angle_alpha   90.00
_cell.angle_beta   90.00
_cell.angle_gamma   90.00
#
_symmetry.space_group_name_H-M   'P 1'
#
loop_
_entity.id
_entity.type
_entity.pdbx_description
1 polymer ?
#
loop_
_entity_poly.entity_id
_entity_poly.type
_entity_poly.pdbx_seq_one_letter_code
_entity_poly.pdbx_strand_id
1 'polypeptide(L)' 'MFRGTQTATDPVCGMDVDTKNPPGGTFDYQGTTYYFCGKGCRLEFEEDAEGYLSGRKKMEM' A
#
# COMPACT_ATOMS: atom_id res chain seq x y z
N MET A 1 21.51 5.16 17.06
CA MET A 1 21.14 3.80 16.59
C MET A 1 19.69 3.82 16.08
N PHE A 2 19.42 4.47 14.95
CA PHE A 2 18.10 4.41 14.31
C PHE A 2 18.19 3.44 13.16
N ARG A 3 17.86 2.18 13.45
CA ARG A 3 17.63 1.18 12.40
C ARG A 3 16.41 1.69 11.63
N GLY A 4 16.62 2.18 10.41
CA GLY A 4 15.52 2.57 9.53
C GLY A 4 14.58 1.38 9.32
N THR A 5 13.43 1.42 9.98
CA THR A 5 12.30 0.55 9.66
C THR A 5 11.81 0.98 8.29
N GLN A 6 11.98 0.09 7.32
CA GLN A 6 11.45 0.30 5.97
C GLN A 6 9.94 0.15 6.09
N THR A 7 9.23 1.26 6.16
CA THR A 7 7.78 1.30 6.08
C THR A 7 7.37 1.69 4.66
N ALA A 8 6.31 1.09 4.15
CA ALA A 8 5.63 1.51 2.94
C ALA A 8 4.28 2.09 3.33
N THR A 9 3.74 2.99 2.50
CA THR A 9 2.41 3.54 2.72
C THR A 9 1.38 2.60 2.09
N ASP A 10 0.42 2.15 2.90
CA ASP A 10 -0.73 1.38 2.42
C ASP A 10 -1.62 2.30 1.55
N PRO A 11 -1.87 1.96 0.27
CA PRO A 11 -2.64 2.82 -0.64
C PRO A 11 -4.14 2.86 -0.35
N VAL A 12 -4.65 1.93 0.48
CA VAL A 12 -6.08 1.86 0.86
C VAL A 12 -6.35 2.77 2.05
N CYS A 13 -5.56 2.64 3.12
CA CYS A 13 -5.79 3.36 4.37
C CYS A 13 -4.81 4.52 4.61
N GLY A 14 -3.72 4.64 3.84
CA GLY A 14 -2.69 5.68 4.01
C GLY A 14 -1.79 5.47 5.22
N MET A 15 -1.87 4.32 5.89
CA MET A 15 -1.08 4.01 7.08
C MET A 15 0.31 3.47 6.70
N ASP A 16 1.32 3.82 7.49
CA ASP A 16 2.64 3.21 7.39
C ASP A 16 2.59 1.73 7.80
N VAL A 17 3.00 0.85 6.88
CA VAL A 17 3.12 -0.59 7.10
C VAL A 17 4.58 -1.01 6.98
N ASP A 18 5.04 -1.85 7.91
CA ASP A 18 6.37 -2.44 7.86
C ASP A 18 6.54 -3.35 6.65
N THR A 19 7.42 -3.01 5.71
CA THR A 19 7.73 -3.86 4.54
C THR A 19 8.47 -5.13 4.93
N LYS A 20 9.12 -5.13 6.10
CA LYS A 20 9.78 -6.32 6.65
C LYS A 20 8.81 -7.40 7.11
N ASN A 21 7.63 -7.01 7.60
CA ASN A 21 6.63 -7.96 8.09
C ASN A 21 5.23 -7.36 7.98
N PRO A 22 4.70 -7.24 6.75
CA PRO A 22 3.40 -6.64 6.51
C PRO A 22 2.29 -7.55 7.07
N PRO A 23 1.46 -7.10 8.02
CA PRO A 23 0.42 -7.95 8.60
C PRO A 23 -0.67 -8.33 7.59
N GLY A 24 -0.90 -7.48 6.59
CA GLY A 24 -1.83 -7.72 5.47
C GLY A 24 -1.23 -8.47 4.29
N GLY A 25 0.08 -8.72 4.31
CA GLY A 25 0.83 -9.29 3.20
C GLY A 25 1.19 -8.27 2.12
N THR A 26 1.62 -8.78 0.98
CA THR A 26 2.00 -8.01 -0.20
C THR A 26 1.11 -8.35 -1.39
N PHE A 27 0.98 -7.42 -2.32
CA PHE A 27 0.28 -7.63 -3.58
C PHE A 27 1.03 -6.99 -4.73
N ASP A 28 1.27 -7.76 -5.78
CA ASP A 28 1.98 -7.30 -6.97
C ASP A 28 0.97 -6.80 -8.01
N TYR A 29 1.00 -5.50 -8.30
CA TYR A 29 0.09 -4.87 -9.26
C TYR A 29 0.87 -4.00 -10.25
N GLN A 30 0.66 -4.22 -11.55
CA GLN A 30 1.42 -3.57 -12.63
C GLN A 30 2.95 -3.64 -12.47
N GLY A 31 3.47 -4.74 -11.91
CA GLY A 31 4.90 -4.91 -11.65
C GLY A 31 5.46 -4.10 -10.47
N THR A 32 4.58 -3.51 -9.64
CA THR A 32 4.93 -2.85 -8.38
C THR A 32 4.38 -3.67 -7.21
N THR A 33 5.23 -3.98 -6.23
CA THR A 33 4.82 -4.67 -5.00
C THR A 33 4.30 -3.67 -3.98
N TYR A 34 3.03 -3.81 -3.61
CA TYR A 34 2.37 -3.02 -2.57
C TYR A 34 2.29 -3.80 -1.26
N TYR A 35 2.31 -3.08 -0.14
CA TYR A 35 2.29 -3.63 1.20
C TYR A 35 1.02 -3.18 1.91
N PHE A 36 0.38 -4.09 2.65
CA PHE A 36 -0.90 -3.80 3.31
C PHE A 36 -0.82 -3.99 4.82
N CYS A 37 -1.45 -3.07 5.55
CA CYS A 37 -1.52 -3.14 7.01
C CYS A 37 -2.38 -4.33 7.48
N GLY A 38 -3.34 -4.77 6.65
CA GLY A 38 -4.24 -5.86 6.98
C GLY A 38 -4.77 -6.58 5.73
N LYS A 39 -5.29 -7.80 5.93
CA LYS A 39 -5.84 -8.62 4.84
C LYS A 39 -7.06 -7.96 4.18
N GLY A 40 -7.82 -7.16 4.95
CA GLY A 40 -8.94 -6.38 4.43
C GLY A 40 -8.49 -5.33 3.41
N CYS A 41 -7.44 -4.55 3.73
CA CYS A 41 -6.86 -3.59 2.80
C CYS A 41 -6.35 -4.27 1.53
N ARG A 42 -5.70 -5.43 1.64
CA ARG A 42 -5.27 -6.20 0.46
C ARG A 42 -6.46 -6.61 -0.42
N LEU A 43 -7.57 -7.07 0.17
CA LEU A 43 -8.77 -7.47 -0.56
C LEU A 43 -9.44 -6.27 -1.25
N GLU A 44 -9.66 -5.17 -0.54
CA GLU A 44 -10.21 -3.94 -1.13
C GLU A 44 -9.33 -3.41 -2.27
N PHE A 45 -8.02 -3.47 -2.10
CA PHE A 45 -7.07 -3.11 -3.14
C PHE A 45 -7.10 -4.08 -4.32
N GLU A 46 -7.27 -5.39 -4.09
CA GLU A 46 -7.40 -6.38 -5.17
C GLU A 46 -8.67 -6.14 -5.99
N GLU A 47 -9.75 -5.66 -5.36
CA GLU A 47 -11.02 -5.32 -6.03
C GLU A 47 -10.94 -3.98 -6.81
N ASP A 48 -10.30 -2.95 -6.27
CA ASP A 48 -10.24 -1.60 -6.89
C ASP A 48 -8.83 -0.97 -6.90
N ALA A 49 -7.79 -1.74 -7.28
CA ALA A 49 -6.39 -1.28 -7.27
C ALA A 49 -6.20 0.02 -8.06
N GLU A 50 -6.84 0.12 -9.23
CA GLU A 50 -6.73 1.28 -10.10
C GLU A 50 -7.29 2.55 -9.46
N GLY A 51 -8.37 2.47 -8.69
CA GLY A 51 -8.93 3.62 -8.00
C GLY A 51 -8.03 4.14 -6.89
N TYR A 52 -7.49 3.24 -6.06
CA TYR A 52 -6.54 3.57 -5.01
C TYR A 52 -5.20 4.10 -5.58
N LEU A 53 -4.71 3.53 -6.68
CA LEU A 53 -3.43 3.92 -7.30
C LEU A 53 -3.49 5.13 -8.22
N SER A 54 -4.63 5.35 -8.89
CA SER A 54 -4.78 6.46 -9.85
C SER A 54 -4.59 7.82 -9.18
N GLY A 55 -4.60 7.91 -7.84
CA GLY A 55 -4.21 9.11 -7.11
C GLY A 55 -4.88 10.37 -7.64
N ARG A 56 -6.12 10.25 -8.15
CA ARG A 56 -6.82 11.24 -9.00
C ARG A 56 -7.27 12.49 -8.23
N LYS A 57 -6.59 12.79 -7.13
CA LYS A 57 -6.65 14.04 -6.36
C LYS A 57 -5.24 14.56 -6.07
N LYS A 58 -4.42 14.66 -7.11
CA LYS A 58 -3.18 15.44 -7.09
C LYS A 58 -2.92 15.86 -8.53
N MET A 59 -3.06 17.15 -8.77
CA MET A 59 -2.82 17.85 -10.05
C MET A 59 -3.89 17.64 -11.13
N GLU A 60 -4.96 18.41 -11.01
CA GLU A 60 -5.25 19.35 -12.09
C GLU A 60 -4.71 20.71 -11.61
N MET A 61 -3.93 21.35 -12.49
CA MET A 61 -3.11 22.55 -12.33
C MET A 61 -3.92 23.81 -11.96
#